data_AF-A0A660SUV7-F1
#
_entry.id   AF-A0A660SUV7-F1
#
_cell.length_a   1.000
_cell.length_b   1.000
_cell.length_c   1.000
_cell.angle_alpha   90.00
_cell.angle_beta   90.00
_cell.angle_gamma   90.00
#
_symmetry.space_group_name_H-M   'P 1'
#
loop_
_entity.id
_entity.type
_entity.pdbx_description
1 polymer ?
#
loop_
_entity_poly.entity_id
_entity_poly.type
_entity_poly.pdbx_seq_one_letter_code
_entity_poly.pdbx_strand_id
1 'polypeptide(L)' 'MAKETGLNGKILNIGGNNRYYTSLIPNPWIADYNEGLRRPVLEEVRINTIIGESLPNVDALMRMAGTGWIL' A
#
# COMPACT_ATOMS: atom_id res chain seq x y z
N MET A 1 15.90 20.19 4.66
CA MET A 1 14.68 19.37 4.49
C MET A 1 15.07 18.09 3.78
N ALA A 2 14.64 16.94 4.31
CA ALA A 2 14.87 15.65 3.64
C ALA A 2 13.85 15.45 2.52
N LYS A 3 14.25 14.71 1.48
CA LYS A 3 13.39 14.35 0.35
C LYS A 3 13.33 12.84 0.22
N GLU A 4 12.18 12.33 -0.17
CA GLU A 4 11.95 10.92 -0.49
C GLU A 4 11.31 10.79 -1.86
N THR A 5 11.52 9.66 -2.53
CA THR A 5 10.91 9.34 -3.82
C THR A 5 9.69 8.46 -3.59
N GLY A 6 8.51 9.00 -3.89
CA GLY A 6 7.23 8.30 -3.89
C GLY A 6 6.92 7.60 -5.21
N LEU A 7 5.65 7.24 -5.37
CA LEU A 7 5.09 6.60 -6.55
C LEU A 7 5.40 7.45 -7.81
N ASN A 8 5.75 6.79 -8.92
CA ASN A 8 5.96 7.41 -10.23
C ASN A 8 6.97 8.58 -10.22
N GLY A 9 7.97 8.53 -9.33
CA GLY A 9 9.02 9.54 -9.22
C GLY A 9 8.57 10.82 -8.51
N LYS A 10 7.39 10.83 -7.88
CA LYS A 10 6.90 11.97 -7.10
C LYS A 10 7.87 12.29 -5.96
N ILE A 11 8.26 13.55 -5.82
CA ILE A 11 9.16 13.98 -4.75
C ILE A 11 8.34 14.36 -3.52
N LEU A 12 8.61 13.69 -2.40
CA LEU A 12 7.97 13.93 -1.11
C LEU A 12 8.93 14.73 -0.23
N ASN A 13 8.49 15.89 0.25
CA ASN A 13 9.27 16.77 1.12
C ASN A 13 8.93 16.44 2.58
N ILE A 14 9.91 15.93 3.32
CA ILE A 14 9.71 15.50 4.69
C ILE A 14 9.77 16.70 5.66
N GLY A 15 8.75 16.80 6.52
CA GLY A 15 8.62 17.81 7.56
C GLY A 15 7.54 18.87 7.28
N GLY A 16 7.38 19.81 8.21
CA GLY A 16 6.37 20.87 8.13
C GLY A 16 4.95 20.34 8.23
N ASN A 17 4.03 20.92 7.43
CA ASN A 17 2.61 20.55 7.37
C ASN A 17 2.27 19.62 6.20
N ASN A 18 3.26 19.01 5.55
CA ASN A 18 3.04 18.11 4.42
C ASN A 18 2.36 16.81 4.90
N ARG A 19 1.39 16.31 4.12
CA ARG A 19 0.73 15.03 4.35
C ARG A 19 0.81 14.18 3.10
N TYR A 20 1.14 12.91 3.30
CA TYR A 20 1.27 11.91 2.25
C TYR A 20 0.47 10.68 2.63
N TYR A 21 -0.13 10.00 1.65
CA TYR A 21 -0.94 8.81 1.87
C TYR A 21 -0.30 7.60 1.21
N THR A 22 -0.38 6.46 1.90
CA THR A 22 0.16 5.20 1.43
C THR A 22 -0.96 4.18 1.28
N SER A 23 -0.98 3.47 0.15
CA SER A 23 -1.94 2.37 -0.03
C SER A 23 -1.45 1.12 0.70
N LEU A 24 -2.31 0.55 1.56
CA LEU A 24 -2.07 -0.73 2.23
C LEU A 24 -2.32 -1.87 1.25
N ILE A 25 -1.26 -2.40 0.65
CA ILE A 25 -1.36 -3.49 -0.34
C ILE A 25 -1.52 -4.86 0.33
N PRO A 26 -0.66 -5.29 1.27
CA PRO A 26 -0.85 -6.57 1.94
C PRO A 26 -1.77 -6.38 3.16
N ASN A 27 -3.08 -6.34 2.93
CA ASN A 27 -4.03 -6.56 4.02
C ASN A 27 -3.99 -8.05 4.41
N PRO A 28 -3.75 -8.41 5.68
CA PRO A 28 -3.73 -9.82 6.11
C PRO A 28 -5.07 -10.55 5.90
N TRP A 29 -6.15 -9.82 5.59
CA TRP A 29 -7.48 -10.36 5.39
C TRP A 29 -8.20 -9.70 4.20
N ILE A 30 -8.99 -10.50 3.48
CA ILE A 30 -9.89 -10.08 2.41
C ILE A 30 -11.31 -10.43 2.84
N ALA A 31 -12.22 -9.47 2.73
CA ALA A 31 -13.65 -9.69 2.87
C ALA A 31 -14.22 -10.13 1.53
N ASP A 32 -14.31 -11.44 1.35
CA ASP A 32 -14.89 -12.06 0.16
C ASP A 32 -16.40 -12.23 0.33
N TYR A 33 -17.17 -11.92 -0.71
CA TYR A 33 -18.62 -12.04 -0.66
C TYR A 33 -19.10 -13.49 -0.50
N ASN A 34 -18.40 -14.44 -1.14
CA ASN A 34 -18.79 -15.85 -1.12
C ASN A 34 -18.14 -16.60 0.05
N GLU A 35 -16.88 -16.30 0.33
CA GLU A 35 -16.06 -17.06 1.30
C GLU A 35 -15.96 -16.39 2.69
N GLY A 36 -16.48 -15.17 2.83
CA GLY A 36 -16.33 -14.39 4.05
C GLY A 36 -14.88 -13.90 4.24
N LEU A 37 -14.40 -13.89 5.47
CA LEU A 37 -13.06 -13.39 5.77
C LEU A 37 -12.00 -14.46 5.44
N ARG A 38 -11.13 -14.18 4.46
CA ARG A 38 -10.07 -15.10 4.02
C ARG A 38 -8.71 -14.43 3.93
N ARG A 39 -7.65 -15.22 3.71
CA ARG A 39 -6.31 -14.69 3.41
C ARG A 39 -6.25 -14.17 1.97
N PRO A 40 -5.45 -13.12 1.70
CA PRO A 40 -5.20 -12.66 0.33
C PRO A 40 -4.42 -13.72 -0.45
N VAL A 41 -4.73 -13.84 -1.74
CA VAL A 41 -3.89 -14.51 -2.73
C VAL A 41 -3.11 -13.46 -3.53
N LEU A 42 -2.19 -13.92 -4.39
CA LEU A 42 -1.36 -13.03 -5.21
C LEU A 42 -2.18 -12.10 -6.11
N GLU A 43 -3.37 -12.53 -6.52
CA GLU A 43 -4.26 -11.72 -7.35
C GLU A 43 -4.77 -10.48 -6.61
N GLU A 44 -5.10 -10.58 -5.31
CA GLU A 44 -5.45 -9.38 -4.54
C GLU A 44 -4.27 -8.45 -4.33
N VAL A 45 -3.05 -8.97 -4.19
CA VAL A 45 -1.84 -8.14 -4.15
C VAL A 45 -1.69 -7.36 -5.46
N ARG A 46 -1.87 -8.03 -6.60
CA ARG A 46 -1.79 -7.43 -7.93
C ARG A 46 -2.86 -6.34 -8.13
N ILE A 47 -4.13 -6.66 -7.86
CA ILE A 47 -5.25 -5.72 -8.05
C ILE A 47 -5.11 -4.51 -7.13
N ASN A 48 -4.82 -4.71 -5.83
CA ASN A 48 -4.66 -3.60 -4.91
C ASN A 48 -3.46 -2.71 -5.27
N THR A 49 -2.40 -3.28 -5.85
CA THR A 49 -1.26 -2.51 -6.36
C THR A 49 -1.70 -1.58 -7.49
N ILE A 50 -2.43 -2.11 -8.48
CA ILE A 50 -2.94 -1.33 -9.63
C ILE A 50 -3.89 -0.22 -9.14
N ILE A 51 -4.81 -0.55 -8.22
CA ILE A 51 -5.74 0.43 -7.64
C ILE A 51 -4.94 1.50 -6.90
N GLY A 52 -4.01 1.12 -6.03
CA GLY A 52 -3.17 2.05 -5.27
C GLY A 52 -2.40 3.00 -6.18
N GLU A 53 -1.82 2.50 -7.25
CA GLU A 53 -1.10 3.32 -8.25
C GLU A 53 -2.03 4.27 -9.01
N SER A 54 -3.29 3.87 -9.24
CA SER A 54 -4.26 4.66 -10.01
C SER A 54 -4.94 5.77 -9.21
N LEU A 55 -4.80 5.78 -7.87
CA LEU A 55 -5.47 6.76 -7.01
C LEU A 55 -4.67 8.08 -6.93
N PRO A 56 -5.28 9.24 -7.21
CA PRO A 56 -4.56 10.52 -7.33
C PRO A 56 -3.93 11.01 -6.02
N ASN A 57 -4.46 10.55 -4.88
CA ASN A 57 -4.01 10.95 -3.55
C ASN A 57 -3.02 9.97 -2.93
N VAL A 58 -2.66 8.88 -3.61
CA VAL A 58 -1.68 7.91 -3.11
C VAL A 58 -0.28 8.35 -3.53
N ASP A 59 0.58 8.54 -2.54
CA ASP A 59 1.96 9.00 -2.72
C ASP A 59 2.97 7.86 -2.69
N ALA A 60 2.60 6.72 -2.11
CA ALA A 60 3.45 5.53 -1.99
C ALA A 60 2.60 4.26 -1.84
N LEU A 61 3.21 3.10 -2.10
CA LEU A 61 2.61 1.79 -1.83
C LEU A 61 3.31 1.13 -0.65
N MET A 62 2.53 0.58 0.28
CA MET A 62 3.08 -0.12 1.42
C MET A 62 3.74 -1.42 0.95
N ARG A 63 5.02 -1.58 1.27
CA ARG A 63 5.72 -2.85 1.08
C ARG A 63 5.44 -3.75 2.27
N MET A 64 5.30 -5.04 2.01
CA MET A 64 5.27 -6.03 3.09
C MET A 64 6.64 -6.01 3.77
N ALA A 65 6.69 -5.66 5.06
CA ALA A 65 7.90 -5.88 5.84
C ALA A 65 8.08 -7.40 5.96
N GLY A 66 9.18 -7.91 5.39
CA GLY A 66 9.61 -9.29 5.61
C GLY A 66 10.00 -9.48 7.08
N THR A 67 9.01 -9.64 7.93
CA THR A 67 9.18 -9.87 9.37
C THR A 67 8.12 -10.87 9.82
N GLY A 68 8.50 -12.14 9.90
CA GLY A 68 8.25 -13.04 11.04
C GLY A 68 6.85 -13.25 11.62
N TRP A 69 5.74 -12.86 10.98
CA TRP A 69 4.39 -13.10 11.53
C TRP A 69 3.65 -14.28 10.89
N ILE A 70 4.40 -15.34 10.58
CA ILE A 70 3.86 -16.70 10.45
C ILE A 70 4.46 -17.52 11.59
N LEU A 71 3.82 -17.43 12.76
CA LEU A 71 3.77 -18.47 13.78
C LEU A 71 2.29 -18.67 14.13
#